data_AF-A0A6A4W6L2-F1
#
_entry.id   AF-A0A6A4W6L2-F1
#
_cell.length_a   1.000
_cell.length_b   1.000
_cell.length_c   1.000
_cell.angle_alpha   90.00
_cell.angle_beta   90.00
_cell.angle_gamma   90.00
#
_symmetry.space_group_name_H-M   'P 1'
#
loop_
_entity.id
_entity.type
_entity.pdbx_description
1 polymer ?
#
loop_
_entity_poly.entity_id
_entity_poly.type
_entity_poly.pdbx_seq_one_letter_code
_entity_poly.pdbx_strand_id
1 'polypeptide(L)'
;MVVVPPAHYCVVENPAVRNGTQVAFDEFGQALLRHGEREMRLTRAPFPLFPGETLVGGVRPLPVVGEGQVLRLRALRDTTDSEGTQRQAGDQWLVRKKGMYTPSMAEEVVGVLDLKVVTLTNRQYCIVCTPVLGEKPKRRVVRGPLSFLLQPDETLDNGVREIHFLEAADALDLVAREAFTDETVTPAVERALGDRWTVRGPAVVAPPAEVEVLRKHSVIALGATEGVYVQNTETGEVRAQMGRPYLLAVNERLWSKDLPLDAEQLLAEYRAEAEADGGGGGRWRDKSRVVQVFVRLDRCLVIENPLTEETREVHGPQLASLMPDEQFRVFSLPGGTPVLPGRSQSLTLPLLGDMHRLTDLITVRDEEDGHTMTVNITWKLVYPTSGPIAKNGADEAYLQLRRRFLSEAPCGLIRKLYEIGEFRFQVVVTSDVTESASEY
;
A
#
# COMPACT_ATOMS: atom_id res chain seq x y z
N MET A 1 -68.79 -33.42 5.24
CA MET A 1 -67.63 -34.27 5.58
C MET A 1 -66.36 -33.50 5.28
N VAL A 2 -65.33 -33.64 6.12
CA VAL A 2 -64.01 -33.05 5.90
C VAL A 2 -63.18 -34.02 5.06
N VAL A 3 -62.57 -33.50 3.99
CA VAL A 3 -61.66 -34.25 3.12
C VAL A 3 -60.27 -33.64 3.28
N VAL A 4 -59.31 -34.45 3.74
CA VAL A 4 -57.91 -34.04 3.85
C VAL A 4 -57.14 -34.70 2.69
N PRO A 5 -56.77 -33.96 1.63
CA PRO A 5 -56.05 -34.52 0.49
C PRO A 5 -54.62 -34.94 0.89
N PRO A 6 -53.91 -35.68 0.01
CA PRO A 6 -52.48 -35.97 0.19
C PRO A 6 -51.67 -34.71 0.47
N ALA A 7 -50.62 -34.81 1.29
CA ALA A 7 -49.74 -33.69 1.67
C ALA A 7 -50.43 -32.53 2.41
N HIS A 8 -51.62 -32.75 2.98
CA HIS A 8 -52.35 -31.77 3.76
C HIS A 8 -52.65 -32.29 5.16
N TYR A 9 -52.94 -31.37 6.06
CA TYR A 9 -53.38 -31.65 7.42
C TYR A 9 -54.52 -30.70 7.80
N CYS A 10 -55.29 -31.08 8.82
CA CYS A 10 -56.19 -30.17 9.48
C CYS A 10 -56.11 -30.34 11.00
N VAL A 11 -56.51 -29.30 11.74
CA VAL A 11 -56.56 -29.33 13.19
C VAL A 11 -58.02 -29.37 13.64
N VAL A 12 -58.36 -30.33 14.49
CA VAL A 12 -59.70 -30.47 15.09
C VAL A 12 -59.61 -30.16 16.58
N GLU A 13 -60.42 -29.22 17.04
CA GLU A 13 -60.65 -28.92 18.45
C GLU A 13 -61.74 -29.82 19.04
N ASN A 14 -61.57 -30.15 20.32
CA ASN A 14 -62.42 -31.07 21.08
C ASN A 14 -62.58 -32.44 20.39
N PRO A 15 -61.47 -33.11 20.00
CA PRO A 15 -61.53 -34.33 19.22
C PRO A 15 -62.28 -35.44 19.97
N ALA A 16 -63.07 -36.22 19.24
CA ALA A 16 -63.79 -37.35 19.82
C ALA A 16 -62.83 -38.39 20.44
N VAL A 17 -63.22 -38.95 21.59
CA VAL A 17 -62.52 -40.03 22.28
C VAL A 17 -62.63 -41.29 21.42
N ARG A 18 -61.51 -41.99 21.21
CA ARG A 18 -61.45 -43.19 20.39
C ARG A 18 -60.84 -44.35 21.16
N ASN A 19 -61.49 -45.51 21.07
CA ASN A 19 -60.98 -46.79 21.55
C ASN A 19 -60.50 -47.58 20.32
N GLY A 20 -59.25 -47.32 19.91
CA GLY A 20 -58.73 -47.82 18.64
C GLY A 20 -59.33 -47.09 17.45
N THR A 21 -60.09 -47.78 16.61
CA THR A 21 -60.70 -47.21 15.39
C THR A 21 -62.13 -46.69 15.60
N GLN A 22 -62.79 -47.06 16.70
CA GLN A 22 -64.17 -46.67 17.00
C GLN A 22 -64.24 -45.48 17.94
N VAL A 23 -65.23 -44.61 17.71
CA VAL A 23 -65.54 -43.46 18.56
C VAL A 23 -66.35 -43.94 19.76
N ALA A 24 -66.02 -43.45 20.96
CA ALA A 24 -66.75 -43.76 22.17
C ALA A 24 -67.99 -42.85 22.29
N PHE A 25 -69.12 -43.44 22.66
CA PHE A 25 -70.39 -42.75 22.87
C PHE A 25 -70.81 -42.89 24.33
N ASP A 26 -71.55 -41.91 24.83
CA ASP A 26 -72.20 -41.97 26.14
C ASP A 26 -73.52 -42.78 26.10
N GLU A 27 -74.19 -42.88 27.25
CA GLU A 27 -75.47 -43.60 27.42
C GLU A 27 -76.61 -43.00 26.58
N PHE A 28 -76.46 -41.77 26.07
CA PHE A 28 -77.44 -41.06 25.26
C PHE A 28 -77.10 -41.09 23.76
N GLY A 29 -76.03 -41.79 23.38
CA GLY A 29 -75.58 -41.89 21.99
C GLY A 29 -74.84 -40.64 21.48
N GLN A 30 -74.40 -39.75 22.37
CA GLN A 30 -73.57 -38.60 22.02
C GLN A 30 -72.08 -38.98 22.07
N ALA A 31 -71.29 -38.49 21.12
CA ALA A 31 -69.86 -38.77 21.06
C ALA A 31 -69.13 -38.10 22.23
N LEU A 32 -68.32 -38.87 22.96
CA LEU A 32 -67.48 -38.34 24.01
C LEU A 32 -66.33 -37.54 23.39
N LEU A 33 -66.07 -36.33 23.89
CA LEU A 33 -65.04 -35.43 23.36
C LEU A 33 -63.94 -35.17 24.39
N ARG A 34 -62.72 -34.96 23.91
CA ARG A 34 -61.60 -34.44 24.72
C ARG A 34 -61.62 -32.93 24.71
N HIS A 35 -62.46 -32.35 25.56
CA HIS A 35 -62.65 -30.90 25.63
C HIS A 35 -61.34 -30.15 25.92
N GLY A 36 -61.07 -29.07 25.18
CA GLY A 36 -59.86 -28.26 25.31
C GLY A 36 -58.62 -28.84 24.61
N GLU A 37 -58.69 -30.06 24.08
CA GLU A 37 -57.61 -30.64 23.30
C GLU A 37 -57.73 -30.32 21.81
N ARG A 38 -56.58 -30.42 21.12
CA ARG A 38 -56.49 -30.28 19.67
C ARG A 38 -55.79 -31.51 19.09
N GLU A 39 -56.35 -32.05 18.02
CA GLU A 39 -55.79 -33.19 17.27
C GLU A 39 -55.45 -32.77 15.84
N MET A 40 -54.23 -33.07 15.39
CA MET A 40 -53.86 -32.97 13.98
C MET A 40 -54.28 -34.24 13.24
N ARG A 41 -55.01 -34.09 12.13
CA ARG A 41 -55.39 -35.18 11.23
C ARG A 41 -54.71 -34.99 9.88
N LEU A 42 -53.89 -35.98 9.48
CA LEU A 42 -53.28 -36.08 8.14
C LEU A 42 -54.26 -36.70 7.14
N THR A 43 -53.80 -36.89 5.89
CA THR A 43 -54.54 -37.56 4.83
C THR A 43 -55.17 -38.89 5.27
N ARG A 44 -56.49 -39.02 5.08
CA ARG A 44 -57.28 -40.22 5.41
C ARG A 44 -58.61 -40.22 4.66
N ALA A 45 -59.38 -41.29 4.83
CA ALA A 45 -60.76 -41.37 4.34
C ALA A 45 -61.59 -40.16 4.85
N PRO A 46 -62.50 -39.61 4.01
CA PRO A 46 -63.38 -38.51 4.42
C PRO A 46 -64.10 -38.82 5.73
N PHE A 47 -64.12 -37.85 6.65
CA PHE A 47 -64.72 -38.03 7.98
C PHE A 47 -65.73 -36.94 8.30
N PRO A 48 -66.83 -37.24 9.02
CA PRO A 48 -67.68 -36.22 9.60
C PRO A 48 -67.00 -35.60 10.84
N LEU A 49 -67.41 -34.38 11.19
CA LEU A 49 -67.16 -33.82 12.51
C LEU A 49 -68.32 -34.22 13.42
N PHE A 50 -68.03 -34.72 14.61
CA PHE A 50 -69.07 -35.03 15.60
C PHE A 50 -69.62 -33.75 16.26
N PRO A 51 -70.85 -33.75 16.79
CA PRO A 51 -71.38 -32.59 17.52
C PRO A 51 -70.42 -32.13 18.62
N GLY A 52 -69.88 -30.92 18.49
CA GLY A 52 -68.90 -30.31 19.41
C GLY A 52 -67.43 -30.34 18.94
N GLU A 53 -67.09 -31.13 17.91
CA GLU A 53 -65.81 -31.02 17.21
C GLU A 53 -65.81 -29.76 16.31
N THR A 54 -64.72 -29.00 16.35
CA THR A 54 -64.56 -27.79 15.52
C THR A 54 -63.31 -27.90 14.66
N LEU A 55 -63.42 -27.65 13.35
CA LEU A 55 -62.27 -27.57 12.46
C LEU A 55 -61.60 -26.19 12.60
N VAL A 56 -60.35 -26.17 13.07
CA VAL A 56 -59.61 -24.93 13.27
C VAL A 56 -58.77 -24.61 12.04
N GLY A 57 -59.02 -23.44 11.45
CA GLY A 57 -58.16 -22.87 10.41
C GLY A 57 -58.17 -23.62 9.07
N GLY A 58 -59.12 -24.52 8.86
CA GLY A 58 -59.33 -25.27 7.63
C GLY A 58 -58.31 -26.39 7.37
N VAL A 59 -58.37 -26.95 6.16
CA VAL A 59 -57.37 -27.90 5.65
C VAL A 59 -56.19 -27.11 5.07
N ARG A 60 -54.97 -27.42 5.50
CA ARG A 60 -53.74 -26.70 5.14
C ARG A 60 -52.71 -27.64 4.53
N PRO A 61 -51.90 -27.20 3.56
CA PRO A 61 -50.79 -28.00 3.04
C PRO A 61 -49.71 -28.18 4.12
N LEU A 62 -49.03 -29.32 4.11
CA LEU A 62 -47.84 -29.54 4.92
C LEU A 62 -46.68 -28.71 4.35
N PRO A 63 -45.85 -28.09 5.20
CA PRO A 63 -44.67 -27.35 4.74
C PRO A 63 -43.67 -28.30 4.05
N VAL A 64 -43.11 -27.83 2.94
CA VAL A 64 -42.09 -28.56 2.18
C VAL A 64 -40.82 -27.72 2.16
N VAL A 65 -39.71 -28.35 2.55
CA VAL A 65 -38.37 -27.75 2.47
C VAL A 65 -37.73 -28.18 1.16
N GLY A 66 -37.63 -27.23 0.22
CA GLY A 66 -36.98 -27.42 -1.08
C GLY A 66 -35.45 -27.36 -1.01
N GLU A 67 -34.80 -27.38 -2.17
CA GLU A 67 -33.36 -27.15 -2.27
C GLU A 67 -33.03 -25.70 -1.97
N GLY A 68 -31.98 -25.45 -1.17
CA GLY A 68 -31.62 -24.09 -0.79
C GLY A 68 -32.63 -23.44 0.16
N GLN A 69 -33.50 -24.21 0.81
CA GLN A 69 -34.50 -23.68 1.74
C GLN A 69 -34.34 -24.29 3.13
N VAL A 70 -34.82 -23.57 4.14
CA VAL A 70 -34.95 -24.06 5.51
C VAL A 70 -36.31 -23.68 6.09
N LEU A 71 -36.85 -24.50 6.97
CA LEU A 71 -38.11 -24.21 7.66
C LEU A 71 -37.82 -23.58 9.01
N ARG A 72 -38.38 -22.39 9.27
CA ARG A 72 -38.32 -21.76 10.60
C ARG A 72 -39.55 -22.16 11.41
N LEU A 73 -39.30 -22.73 12.58
CA LEU A 73 -40.31 -23.14 13.54
C LEU A 73 -40.22 -22.31 14.81
N ARG A 74 -41.33 -22.25 15.55
CA ARG A 74 -41.41 -21.70 16.90
C ARG A 74 -42.12 -22.68 17.83
N ALA A 75 -41.62 -22.86 19.05
CA ALA A 75 -42.29 -23.65 20.07
C ALA A 75 -43.46 -22.86 20.66
N LEU A 76 -44.65 -23.42 20.64
CA LEU A 76 -45.84 -22.87 21.30
C LEU A 76 -45.88 -23.22 22.80
N ARG A 77 -45.18 -24.30 23.18
CA ARG A 77 -45.04 -24.84 24.53
C ARG A 77 -43.77 -25.67 24.57
N ASP A 78 -43.32 -26.03 25.78
CA ASP A 78 -42.18 -26.91 25.96
C ASP A 78 -42.36 -28.20 25.16
N THR A 79 -41.39 -28.52 24.32
CA THR A 79 -41.48 -29.62 23.37
C THR A 79 -40.10 -30.16 23.03
N THR A 80 -40.08 -31.31 22.37
CA THR A 80 -38.85 -31.89 21.82
C THR A 80 -38.96 -31.85 20.32
N ASP A 81 -38.00 -31.21 19.66
CA ASP A 81 -38.00 -31.09 18.21
C ASP A 81 -37.71 -32.43 17.51
N SER A 82 -37.81 -32.45 16.18
CA SER A 82 -37.57 -33.64 15.36
C SER A 82 -36.15 -34.22 15.46
N GLU A 83 -35.19 -33.46 16.00
CA GLU A 83 -33.80 -33.88 16.20
C GLU A 83 -33.53 -34.34 17.65
N GLY A 84 -34.55 -34.33 18.51
CA GLY A 84 -34.45 -34.77 19.90
C GLY A 84 -34.03 -33.66 20.87
N THR A 85 -33.96 -32.40 20.43
CA THR A 85 -33.56 -31.28 21.28
C THR A 85 -34.76 -30.73 22.06
N GLN A 86 -34.60 -30.53 23.37
CA GLN A 86 -35.61 -29.85 24.20
C GLN A 86 -35.68 -28.36 23.85
N ARG A 87 -36.90 -27.86 23.60
CA ARG A 87 -37.21 -26.48 23.25
C ARG A 87 -38.21 -25.93 24.28
N GLN A 88 -37.96 -24.72 24.77
CA GLN A 88 -38.88 -24.01 25.66
C GLN A 88 -39.92 -23.25 24.84
N ALA A 89 -41.07 -22.94 25.47
CA ALA A 89 -42.08 -22.08 24.86
C ALA A 89 -41.48 -20.74 24.36
N GLY A 90 -41.70 -20.42 23.08
CA GLY A 90 -41.19 -19.22 22.43
C GLY A 90 -39.89 -19.41 21.65
N ASP A 91 -39.14 -20.49 21.88
CA ASP A 91 -37.90 -20.80 21.16
C ASP A 91 -38.15 -20.89 19.65
N GLN A 92 -37.19 -20.40 18.86
CA GLN A 92 -37.20 -20.53 17.40
C GLN A 92 -35.99 -21.32 16.93
N TRP A 93 -36.20 -22.20 15.95
CA TRP A 93 -35.14 -23.00 15.34
C TRP A 93 -35.41 -23.23 13.85
N LEU A 94 -34.41 -23.82 13.18
CA LEU A 94 -34.41 -24.06 11.75
C LEU A 94 -34.30 -25.54 11.46
N VAL A 95 -35.25 -26.07 10.68
CA VAL A 95 -35.21 -27.43 10.16
C VAL A 95 -34.65 -27.41 8.74
N ARG A 96 -33.58 -28.19 8.53
CA ARG A 96 -32.79 -28.20 7.28
C ARG A 96 -33.04 -29.45 6.43
N LYS A 97 -33.74 -30.45 6.98
CA LYS A 97 -34.00 -31.71 6.29
C LYS A 97 -34.93 -31.47 5.10
N LYS A 98 -34.46 -31.74 3.89
CA LYS A 98 -35.24 -31.64 2.66
C LYS A 98 -36.48 -32.55 2.73
N GLY A 99 -37.57 -32.09 2.13
CA GLY A 99 -38.82 -32.83 2.02
C GLY A 99 -39.95 -32.26 2.86
N MET A 100 -41.00 -33.05 3.00
CA MET A 100 -42.21 -32.66 3.74
C MET A 100 -41.97 -32.74 5.24
N TYR A 101 -42.32 -31.67 5.94
CA TYR A 101 -42.24 -31.61 7.40
C TYR A 101 -43.63 -31.70 8.01
N THR A 102 -43.79 -32.56 9.01
CA THR A 102 -45.05 -32.77 9.72
C THR A 102 -44.95 -32.08 11.08
N PRO A 103 -45.51 -30.87 11.24
CA PRO A 103 -45.37 -30.11 12.48
C PRO A 103 -46.14 -30.78 13.62
N SER A 104 -45.56 -30.72 14.82
CA SER A 104 -46.26 -31.14 16.04
C SER A 104 -47.30 -30.08 16.47
N MET A 105 -48.26 -30.47 17.31
CA MET A 105 -49.22 -29.55 17.94
C MET A 105 -48.57 -28.59 18.94
N ALA A 106 -47.28 -28.76 19.23
CA ALA A 106 -46.48 -27.84 20.03
C ALA A 106 -45.61 -26.90 19.16
N GLU A 107 -45.67 -27.01 17.83
CA GLU A 107 -44.84 -26.28 16.89
C GLU A 107 -45.70 -25.35 16.02
N GLU A 108 -45.23 -24.12 15.84
CA GLU A 108 -45.75 -23.15 14.89
C GLU A 108 -44.80 -23.05 13.70
N VAL A 109 -45.35 -23.20 12.50
CA VAL A 109 -44.62 -22.96 11.26
C VAL A 109 -44.57 -21.46 11.00
N VAL A 110 -43.40 -20.85 11.24
CA VAL A 110 -43.21 -19.41 11.02
C VAL A 110 -43.02 -19.11 9.53
N GLY A 111 -42.38 -20.01 8.78
CA GLY A 111 -42.24 -19.89 7.33
C GLY A 111 -41.04 -20.66 6.77
N VAL A 112 -40.98 -20.74 5.44
CA VAL A 112 -39.83 -21.26 4.70
C VAL A 112 -38.93 -20.08 4.31
N LEU A 113 -37.62 -20.21 4.54
CA LEU A 113 -36.62 -19.20 4.23
C LEU A 113 -35.73 -19.70 3.10
N ASP A 114 -35.50 -18.87 2.08
CA ASP A 114 -34.51 -19.13 1.04
C ASP A 114 -33.11 -18.80 1.57
N LEU A 115 -32.19 -19.75 1.44
CA LEU A 115 -30.79 -19.59 1.78
C LEU A 115 -30.07 -18.82 0.68
N LYS A 116 -29.13 -17.97 1.09
CA LYS A 116 -28.29 -17.24 0.16
C LYS A 116 -27.27 -18.17 -0.49
N VAL A 117 -27.30 -18.27 -1.82
CA VAL A 117 -26.26 -18.97 -2.59
C VAL A 117 -25.03 -18.06 -2.70
N VAL A 118 -23.87 -18.58 -2.33
CA VAL A 118 -22.56 -17.96 -2.56
C VAL A 118 -21.84 -18.80 -3.60
N THR A 119 -21.40 -18.16 -4.69
CA THR A 119 -20.63 -18.82 -5.76
C THR A 119 -19.25 -18.20 -5.83
N LEU A 120 -18.23 -19.05 -5.70
CA LEU A 120 -16.82 -18.69 -5.79
C LEU A 120 -16.24 -19.24 -7.09
N THR A 121 -15.55 -18.40 -7.85
CA THR A 121 -14.72 -18.84 -8.98
C THR A 121 -13.40 -19.47 -8.49
N ASN A 122 -12.63 -20.08 -9.39
CA ASN A 122 -11.31 -20.65 -9.06
C ASN A 122 -10.25 -19.60 -8.61
N ARG A 123 -10.55 -18.31 -8.71
CA ARG A 123 -9.68 -17.21 -8.24
C ARG A 123 -10.25 -16.51 -7.01
N GLN A 124 -11.29 -17.05 -6.39
CA GLN A 124 -11.98 -16.40 -5.28
C GLN A 124 -12.04 -17.29 -4.05
N TYR A 125 -12.05 -16.63 -2.90
CA TYR A 125 -12.26 -17.25 -1.61
C TYR A 125 -13.14 -16.33 -0.75
N CYS A 126 -13.76 -16.88 0.28
CA CYS A 126 -14.44 -16.07 1.29
C CYS A 126 -14.21 -16.67 2.68
N ILE A 127 -14.42 -15.86 3.70
CA ILE A 127 -14.39 -16.32 5.09
C ILE A 127 -15.84 -16.33 5.57
N VAL A 128 -16.31 -17.51 5.98
CA VAL A 128 -17.65 -17.69 6.56
C VAL A 128 -17.52 -17.61 8.08
N CYS A 129 -18.29 -16.72 8.68
CA CYS A 129 -18.38 -16.52 10.12
C CYS A 129 -19.67 -17.14 10.64
N THR A 130 -19.54 -18.14 11.50
CA THR A 130 -20.65 -18.76 12.23
C THR A 130 -20.67 -18.20 13.66
N PRO A 131 -21.71 -17.46 14.07
CA PRO A 131 -21.82 -16.97 15.43
C PRO A 131 -22.02 -18.15 16.39
N VAL A 132 -21.33 -18.11 17.52
CA VAL A 132 -21.49 -19.09 18.61
C VAL A 132 -21.87 -18.32 19.86
N LEU A 133 -22.94 -18.75 20.54
CA LEU A 133 -23.45 -18.04 21.71
C LEU A 133 -22.41 -18.08 22.84
N GLY A 134 -21.97 -16.90 23.30
CA GLY A 134 -21.02 -16.77 24.41
C GLY A 134 -19.55 -17.04 24.06
N GLU A 135 -19.24 -17.36 22.80
CA GLU A 135 -17.87 -17.60 22.32
C GLU A 135 -17.54 -16.69 21.14
N LYS A 136 -16.27 -16.68 20.74
CA LYS A 136 -15.87 -16.03 19.48
C LYS A 136 -16.53 -16.75 18.29
N PRO A 137 -16.94 -16.00 17.25
CA PRO A 137 -17.50 -16.61 16.05
C PRO A 137 -16.47 -17.55 15.42
N LYS A 138 -16.90 -18.76 15.06
CA LYS A 138 -16.05 -19.71 14.33
C LYS A 138 -15.92 -19.22 12.90
N ARG A 139 -14.69 -19.02 12.44
CA ARG A 139 -14.39 -18.58 11.08
C ARG A 139 -13.84 -19.74 10.27
N ARG A 140 -14.32 -19.92 9.04
CA ARG A 140 -13.79 -20.91 8.11
C ARG A 140 -13.49 -20.28 6.76
N VAL A 141 -12.36 -20.63 6.18
CA VAL A 141 -11.98 -20.21 4.83
C VAL A 141 -12.59 -21.18 3.82
N VAL A 142 -13.32 -20.65 2.85
CA VAL A 142 -13.88 -21.41 1.73
C VAL A 142 -13.22 -20.92 0.44
N ARG A 143 -12.62 -21.84 -0.32
CA ARG A 143 -11.93 -21.56 -1.58
C ARG A 143 -12.77 -22.07 -2.75
N GLY A 144 -12.83 -21.33 -3.85
CA GLY A 144 -13.47 -21.80 -5.07
C GLY A 144 -12.59 -22.75 -5.90
N PRO A 145 -13.11 -23.31 -7.01
CA PRO A 145 -14.46 -23.10 -7.52
C PRO A 145 -15.50 -23.90 -6.73
N LEU A 146 -16.45 -23.21 -6.10
CA LEU A 146 -17.47 -23.84 -5.26
C LEU A 146 -18.71 -22.94 -5.14
N SER A 147 -19.89 -23.53 -5.31
CA SER A 147 -21.15 -22.91 -4.93
C SER A 147 -21.68 -23.58 -3.67
N PHE A 148 -21.99 -22.80 -2.65
CA PHE A 148 -22.55 -23.30 -1.40
C PHE A 148 -23.63 -22.38 -0.85
N LEU A 149 -24.45 -22.92 0.04
CA LEU A 149 -25.54 -22.20 0.69
C LEU A 149 -25.06 -21.67 2.04
N LEU A 150 -25.14 -20.36 2.23
CA LEU A 150 -24.85 -19.71 3.50
C LEU A 150 -25.98 -20.04 4.48
N GLN A 151 -25.63 -20.54 5.67
CA GLN A 151 -26.64 -20.77 6.70
C GLN A 151 -27.23 -19.43 7.18
N PRO A 152 -28.47 -19.40 7.70
CA PRO A 152 -29.13 -18.15 8.07
C PRO A 152 -28.42 -17.36 9.17
N ASP A 153 -27.69 -18.05 10.03
CA ASP A 153 -26.85 -17.50 11.09
C ASP A 153 -25.43 -17.19 10.60
N GLU A 154 -25.00 -17.73 9.45
CA GLU A 154 -23.69 -17.47 8.90
C GLU A 154 -23.62 -16.12 8.16
N THR A 155 -22.46 -15.48 8.24
CA THR A 155 -22.15 -14.23 7.53
C THR A 155 -20.83 -14.36 6.78
N LEU A 156 -20.63 -13.54 5.76
CA LEU A 156 -19.35 -13.45 5.06
C LEU A 156 -18.52 -12.31 5.66
N ASP A 157 -17.31 -12.61 6.13
CA ASP A 157 -16.38 -11.60 6.60
C ASP A 157 -15.74 -10.86 5.41
N ASN A 158 -16.08 -9.58 5.27
CA ASN A 158 -15.72 -8.71 4.13
C ASN A 158 -16.01 -9.31 2.75
N GLY A 159 -17.06 -10.13 2.63
CA GLY A 159 -17.56 -10.64 1.36
C GLY A 159 -16.65 -11.67 0.66
N VAL A 160 -16.71 -11.70 -0.67
CA VAL A 160 -15.90 -12.57 -1.53
C VAL A 160 -14.64 -11.81 -1.94
N ARG A 161 -13.48 -12.45 -1.76
CA ARG A 161 -12.14 -11.89 -2.01
C ARG A 161 -11.42 -12.68 -3.09
N GLU A 162 -10.39 -12.09 -3.68
CA GLU A 162 -9.56 -12.77 -4.68
C GLU A 162 -8.38 -13.50 -4.04
N ILE A 163 -8.09 -14.69 -4.54
CA ILE A 163 -6.92 -15.48 -4.14
C ILE A 163 -5.67 -14.79 -4.69
N HIS A 164 -4.63 -14.70 -3.86
CA HIS A 164 -3.36 -14.10 -4.27
C HIS A 164 -2.49 -15.14 -4.97
N PHE A 165 -2.30 -14.95 -6.28
CA PHE A 165 -1.32 -15.68 -7.06
C PHE A 165 0.01 -14.93 -7.00
N LEU A 166 1.04 -15.59 -6.47
CA LEU A 166 2.40 -15.06 -6.37
C LEU A 166 3.28 -15.80 -7.36
N GLU A 167 3.89 -15.06 -8.28
CA GLU A 167 4.95 -15.55 -9.16
C GLU A 167 6.28 -15.66 -8.42
N ALA A 168 7.33 -16.21 -9.05
CA ALA A 168 8.64 -16.40 -8.42
C ALA A 168 9.29 -15.08 -7.93
N ALA A 169 8.96 -13.95 -8.55
CA ALA A 169 9.42 -12.63 -8.15
C ALA A 169 8.45 -11.91 -7.20
N ASP A 170 7.28 -12.47 -6.91
CA ASP A 170 6.27 -11.83 -6.07
C ASP A 170 6.42 -12.21 -4.59
N ALA A 171 5.95 -11.31 -3.75
CA ALA A 171 5.80 -11.51 -2.33
C ALA A 171 4.50 -10.90 -1.81
N LEU A 172 3.99 -11.50 -0.74
CA LEU A 172 2.82 -11.04 -0.03
C LEU A 172 3.16 -10.85 1.43
N ASP A 173 3.07 -9.60 1.89
CA ASP A 173 3.28 -9.25 3.29
C ASP A 173 1.97 -9.37 4.05
N LEU A 174 2.00 -10.11 5.15
CA LEU A 174 0.86 -10.49 5.97
C LEU A 174 1.06 -10.02 7.40
N VAL A 175 -0.06 -9.76 8.10
CA VAL A 175 -0.09 -9.47 9.53
C VAL A 175 -1.16 -10.29 10.24
N ALA A 176 -0.82 -10.84 11.39
CA ALA A 176 -1.77 -11.53 12.25
C ALA A 176 -2.64 -10.51 13.00
N ARG A 177 -3.95 -10.57 12.81
CA ARG A 177 -4.95 -9.80 13.57
C ARG A 177 -5.36 -10.50 14.86
N GLU A 178 -5.21 -11.81 14.92
CA GLU A 178 -5.46 -12.63 16.10
C GLU A 178 -4.34 -13.67 16.25
N ALA A 179 -4.11 -14.18 17.47
CA ALA A 179 -3.14 -15.25 17.67
C ALA A 179 -3.69 -16.58 17.13
N PHE A 180 -2.90 -17.30 16.35
CA PHE A 180 -3.29 -18.57 15.74
C PHE A 180 -2.07 -19.44 15.40
N THR A 181 -2.32 -20.71 15.13
CA THR A 181 -1.30 -21.65 14.66
C THR A 181 -1.33 -21.69 13.13
N ASP A 182 -0.25 -21.23 12.51
CA ASP A 182 -0.08 -21.22 11.07
C ASP A 182 0.32 -22.61 10.56
N GLU A 183 -0.68 -23.39 10.16
CA GLU A 183 -0.52 -24.70 9.54
C GLU A 183 -0.14 -24.61 8.05
N THR A 184 -0.07 -23.41 7.46
CA THR A 184 0.33 -23.25 6.06
C THR A 184 1.83 -23.45 5.86
N VAL A 185 2.60 -23.38 6.93
CA VAL A 185 4.05 -23.62 6.97
C VAL A 185 4.32 -24.95 7.67
N THR A 186 5.34 -25.68 7.22
CA THR A 186 5.79 -26.92 7.85
C THR A 186 7.22 -26.74 8.36
N PRO A 187 7.50 -26.90 9.68
CA PRO A 187 6.53 -27.18 10.76
C PRO A 187 5.57 -26.00 11.01
N ALA A 188 4.42 -26.30 11.61
CA ALA A 188 3.43 -25.29 11.95
C ALA A 188 4.01 -24.28 12.94
N VAL A 189 3.68 -22.99 12.76
CA VAL A 189 4.27 -21.88 13.53
C VAL A 189 3.19 -21.21 14.35
N GLU A 190 3.43 -20.99 15.64
CA GLU A 190 2.53 -20.16 16.46
C GLU A 190 2.77 -18.68 16.18
N ARG A 191 1.72 -17.99 15.72
CA ARG A 191 1.77 -16.56 15.43
C ARG A 191 1.01 -15.78 16.50
N ALA A 192 1.67 -14.76 17.05
CA ALA A 192 1.06 -13.84 18.00
C ALA A 192 0.28 -12.74 17.28
N LEU A 193 -0.62 -12.06 18.00
CA LEU A 193 -1.31 -10.88 17.49
C LEU A 193 -0.29 -9.78 17.11
N GLY A 194 -0.41 -9.27 15.90
CA GLY A 194 0.49 -8.26 15.33
C GLY A 194 1.75 -8.83 14.67
N ASP A 195 1.98 -10.14 14.71
CA ASP A 195 3.12 -10.77 14.03
C ASP A 195 3.06 -10.50 12.51
N ARG A 196 4.21 -10.24 11.90
CA ARG A 196 4.35 -9.83 10.50
C ARG A 196 5.31 -10.74 9.76
N TRP A 197 4.91 -11.22 8.59
CA TRP A 197 5.77 -12.08 7.78
C TRP A 197 5.48 -11.92 6.29
N THR A 198 6.40 -12.43 5.47
CA THR A 198 6.33 -12.38 4.02
C THR A 198 6.21 -13.78 3.44
N VAL A 199 5.20 -14.02 2.61
CA VAL A 199 5.11 -15.22 1.78
C VAL A 199 5.72 -14.92 0.42
N ARG A 200 6.76 -15.67 0.03
CA ARG A 200 7.41 -15.54 -1.27
C ARG A 200 6.79 -16.51 -2.27
N GLY A 201 6.67 -16.10 -3.53
CA GLY A 201 6.24 -17.02 -4.57
C GLY A 201 7.35 -17.98 -5.03
N PRO A 202 7.02 -18.97 -5.88
CA PRO A 202 5.70 -19.22 -6.46
C PRO A 202 4.73 -19.84 -5.44
N ALA A 203 3.59 -19.21 -5.20
CA ALA A 203 2.61 -19.66 -4.21
C ALA A 203 1.20 -19.17 -4.54
N VAL A 204 0.19 -19.94 -4.11
CA VAL A 204 -1.22 -19.55 -4.18
C VAL A 204 -1.72 -19.37 -2.75
N VAL A 205 -1.97 -18.12 -2.37
CA VAL A 205 -2.26 -17.75 -0.98
C VAL A 205 -3.70 -17.27 -0.87
N ALA A 206 -4.47 -17.98 -0.05
CA ALA A 206 -5.76 -17.51 0.45
C ALA A 206 -5.60 -17.31 1.97
N PRO A 207 -5.38 -16.06 2.41
CA PRO A 207 -5.14 -15.74 3.81
C PRO A 207 -6.24 -16.30 4.73
N PRO A 208 -5.87 -16.88 5.89
CA PRO A 208 -6.83 -17.32 6.89
C PRO A 208 -7.54 -16.13 7.54
N ALA A 209 -8.57 -16.41 8.34
CA ALA A 209 -9.47 -15.40 8.87
C ALA A 209 -8.85 -14.49 9.93
N GLU A 210 -7.75 -14.95 10.52
CA GLU A 210 -6.95 -14.28 11.53
C GLU A 210 -5.88 -13.37 10.90
N VAL A 211 -5.78 -13.33 9.57
CA VAL A 211 -4.67 -12.70 8.85
C VAL A 211 -5.17 -11.66 7.87
N GLU A 212 -4.49 -10.52 7.87
CA GLU A 212 -4.71 -9.43 6.92
C GLU A 212 -3.52 -9.30 5.97
N VAL A 213 -3.82 -8.94 4.73
CA VAL A 213 -2.84 -8.63 3.71
C VAL A 213 -2.42 -7.18 3.85
N LEU A 214 -1.14 -6.93 4.12
CA LEU A 214 -0.57 -5.58 4.17
C LEU A 214 -0.30 -5.04 2.78
N ARG A 215 0.42 -5.82 1.96
CA ARG A 215 0.75 -5.44 0.57
C ARG A 215 1.19 -6.63 -0.25
N LYS A 216 0.92 -6.58 -1.55
CA LYS A 216 1.55 -7.41 -2.57
C LYS A 216 2.64 -6.58 -3.26
N HIS A 217 3.85 -7.11 -3.37
CA HIS A 217 4.95 -6.44 -4.07
C HIS A 217 5.83 -7.48 -4.76
N SER A 218 6.72 -7.01 -5.63
CA SER A 218 7.62 -7.86 -6.38
C SER A 218 9.06 -7.42 -6.16
N VAL A 219 10.00 -8.32 -6.45
CA VAL A 219 11.43 -8.03 -6.43
C VAL A 219 11.71 -6.81 -7.32
N ILE A 220 12.38 -5.82 -6.75
CA ILE A 220 12.86 -4.64 -7.47
C ILE A 220 14.08 -5.09 -8.27
N ALA A 221 13.96 -5.06 -9.60
CA ALA A 221 15.07 -5.33 -10.49
C ALA A 221 16.10 -4.21 -10.38
N LEU A 222 17.32 -4.56 -9.95
CA LEU A 222 18.46 -3.65 -9.83
C LEU A 222 19.64 -4.25 -10.58
N GLY A 223 20.27 -3.43 -11.43
CA GLY A 223 21.55 -3.74 -12.06
C GLY A 223 22.73 -3.67 -11.08
N ALA A 224 23.94 -4.00 -11.57
CA ALA A 224 25.16 -4.05 -10.76
C ALA A 224 25.54 -2.70 -10.12
N THR A 225 25.17 -1.58 -10.76
CA THR A 225 25.41 -0.22 -10.26
C THR A 225 24.15 0.43 -9.72
N GLU A 226 22.96 -0.11 -9.97
CA GLU A 226 21.71 0.53 -9.55
C GLU A 226 21.42 0.29 -8.06
N GLY A 227 20.59 1.14 -7.49
CA GLY A 227 20.11 0.95 -6.13
C GLY A 227 18.83 1.70 -5.83
N VAL A 228 18.24 1.36 -4.69
CA VAL A 228 17.08 2.05 -4.09
C VAL A 228 17.35 2.40 -2.64
N TYR A 229 16.73 3.47 -2.17
CA TYR A 229 16.71 3.80 -0.75
C TYR A 229 15.61 3.02 -0.05
N VAL A 230 15.98 2.38 1.05
CA VAL A 230 15.10 1.55 1.86
C VAL A 230 15.10 2.10 3.27
N GLN A 231 13.91 2.27 3.84
CA GLN A 231 13.72 2.67 5.23
C GLN A 231 13.10 1.51 6.01
N ASN A 232 13.68 1.20 7.16
CA ASN A 232 13.07 0.33 8.14
C ASN A 232 11.97 1.09 8.90
N THR A 233 10.75 0.55 8.91
CA THR A 233 9.57 1.15 9.54
C THR A 233 9.54 1.02 11.07
N GLU A 234 10.34 0.12 11.64
CA GLU A 234 10.44 -0.10 13.09
C GLU A 234 11.56 0.75 13.69
N THR A 235 12.76 0.74 13.08
CA THR A 235 13.92 1.49 13.59
C THR A 235 14.00 2.90 13.05
N GLY A 236 13.34 3.19 11.91
CA GLY A 236 13.46 4.45 11.18
C GLY A 236 14.72 4.58 10.33
N GLU A 237 15.65 3.62 10.43
CA GLU A 237 16.94 3.62 9.73
C GLU A 237 16.75 3.61 8.21
N VAL A 238 17.49 4.48 7.52
CA VAL A 238 17.47 4.59 6.06
C VAL A 238 18.83 4.18 5.50
N ARG A 239 18.84 3.33 4.48
CA ARG A 239 20.05 2.85 3.82
C ARG A 239 19.89 2.77 2.30
N ALA A 240 20.99 2.81 1.57
CA ALA A 240 21.02 2.55 0.13
C ALA A 240 21.29 1.05 -0.12
N GLN A 241 20.37 0.37 -0.81
CA GLN A 241 20.55 -1.01 -1.24
C GLN A 241 20.96 -1.03 -2.71
N MET A 242 22.15 -1.57 -3.02
CA MET A 242 22.74 -1.51 -4.36
C MET A 242 23.12 -2.90 -4.91
N GLY A 243 23.23 -2.97 -6.24
CA GLY A 243 24.00 -3.97 -6.98
C GLY A 243 23.37 -5.35 -7.18
N ARG A 244 22.17 -5.59 -6.65
CA ARG A 244 21.46 -6.87 -6.80
C ARG A 244 19.96 -6.68 -6.69
N PRO A 245 19.14 -7.51 -7.36
CA PRO A 245 17.69 -7.48 -7.19
C PRO A 245 17.31 -7.57 -5.72
N TYR A 246 16.34 -6.76 -5.31
CA TYR A 246 16.00 -6.62 -3.91
C TYR A 246 14.51 -6.83 -3.66
N LEU A 247 14.21 -7.71 -2.71
CA LEU A 247 12.87 -7.88 -2.17
C LEU A 247 12.78 -7.14 -0.83
N LEU A 248 11.86 -6.19 -0.73
CA LEU A 248 11.64 -5.46 0.52
C LEU A 248 11.21 -6.42 1.63
N ALA A 249 11.82 -6.29 2.81
CA ALA A 249 11.34 -6.99 4.00
C ALA A 249 10.00 -6.42 4.49
N VAL A 250 9.30 -7.15 5.36
CA VAL A 250 7.98 -6.76 5.88
C VAL A 250 7.99 -5.44 6.66
N ASN A 251 9.11 -5.14 7.31
CA ASN A 251 9.35 -3.90 8.06
C ASN A 251 10.15 -2.89 7.23
N GLU A 252 10.23 -3.04 5.91
CA GLU A 252 10.93 -2.11 5.03
C GLU A 252 9.96 -1.45 4.03
N ARG A 253 10.26 -0.21 3.67
CA ARG A 253 9.58 0.51 2.59
C ARG A 253 10.58 1.30 1.75
N LEU A 254 10.20 1.62 0.52
CA LEU A 254 10.96 2.56 -0.31
C LEU A 254 10.94 3.95 0.34
N TRP A 255 12.11 4.59 0.37
CA TRP A 255 12.27 5.93 0.91
C TRP A 255 12.59 6.91 -0.22
N SER A 256 11.91 8.05 -0.21
CA SER A 256 12.12 9.09 -1.21
C SER A 256 13.20 10.06 -0.73
N LYS A 257 14.28 10.19 -1.50
CA LYS A 257 15.31 11.18 -1.22
C LYS A 257 15.00 12.49 -1.92
N ASP A 258 14.64 13.50 -1.16
CA ASP A 258 14.54 14.88 -1.64
C ASP A 258 15.91 15.55 -1.64
N LEU A 259 16.21 16.27 -2.71
CA LEU A 259 17.40 17.11 -2.82
C LEU A 259 16.97 18.58 -2.79
N PRO A 260 17.88 19.49 -2.39
CA PRO A 260 17.70 20.92 -2.59
C PRO A 260 17.34 21.26 -4.06
N LEU A 261 16.50 22.28 -4.25
CA LEU A 261 15.96 22.63 -5.58
C LEU A 261 17.06 23.00 -6.59
N ASP A 262 18.07 23.74 -6.14
CA ASP A 262 19.26 24.09 -6.91
C ASP A 262 20.04 22.84 -7.34
N ALA A 263 20.25 21.89 -6.43
CA ALA A 263 20.89 20.62 -6.73
C ALA A 263 20.07 19.75 -7.70
N GLU A 264 18.74 19.72 -7.60
CA GLU A 264 17.88 18.99 -8.56
C GLU A 264 17.96 19.57 -9.97
N GLN A 265 17.94 20.90 -10.09
CA GLN A 265 18.06 21.59 -11.37
C GLN A 265 19.41 21.32 -12.03
N LEU A 266 20.51 21.51 -11.29
CA LEU A 266 21.86 21.27 -11.80
C LEU A 266 22.11 19.80 -12.13
N LEU A 267 21.54 18.87 -11.37
CA LEU A 267 21.59 17.44 -11.68
C LEU A 267 20.91 17.13 -13.02
N ALA A 268 19.74 17.74 -13.27
CA ALA A 268 19.02 17.57 -14.52
C ALA A 268 19.80 18.14 -15.71
N GLU A 269 20.38 19.34 -15.56
CA GLU A 269 21.24 19.98 -16.56
C GLU A 269 22.49 19.13 -16.86
N TYR A 270 23.17 18.66 -15.82
CA TYR A 270 24.37 17.83 -15.95
C TYR A 270 24.11 16.50 -16.67
N ARG A 271 22.92 15.90 -16.45
CA ARG A 271 22.47 14.70 -17.18
C ARG A 271 22.10 15.02 -18.64
N ALA A 272 21.38 16.10 -18.88
CA ALA A 272 20.99 16.51 -20.23
C ALA A 272 22.19 16.78 -21.14
N GLU A 273 23.25 17.42 -20.61
CA GLU A 273 24.51 17.60 -21.33
C GLU A 273 25.18 16.28 -21.72
N ALA A 274 25.03 15.23 -20.91
CA ALA A 274 25.58 13.90 -21.22
C ALA A 274 24.72 13.14 -22.25
N GLU A 275 23.42 13.46 -22.33
CA GLU A 275 22.44 12.82 -23.23
C GLU A 275 22.32 13.50 -24.62
N ALA A 276 23.07 14.58 -24.87
CA ALA A 276 23.09 15.30 -26.15
C ALA A 276 23.55 14.44 -27.36
N ASP A 277 24.06 13.22 -27.13
CA ASP A 277 24.42 12.22 -28.14
C ASP A 277 23.35 11.14 -28.39
N GLY A 278 22.13 11.33 -27.88
CA GLY A 278 20.95 10.55 -28.29
C GLY A 278 20.33 9.71 -27.18
N GLY A 279 19.29 10.27 -26.55
CA GLY A 279 18.35 9.52 -25.72
C GLY A 279 17.59 10.42 -24.78
N GLY A 280 16.32 10.73 -25.08
CA GLY A 280 15.47 11.52 -24.20
C GLY A 280 15.11 10.76 -22.93
N GLY A 281 15.81 11.04 -21.83
CA GLY A 281 15.47 10.61 -20.48
C GLY A 281 14.46 11.55 -19.82
N GLY A 282 13.39 11.00 -19.23
CA GLY A 282 12.21 11.73 -18.76
C GLY A 282 12.45 12.85 -17.73
N ARG A 283 11.53 13.82 -17.75
CA ARG A 283 11.56 15.12 -17.03
C ARG A 283 11.54 15.01 -15.49
N TRP A 284 11.39 13.82 -14.92
CA TRP A 284 11.25 13.61 -13.47
C TRP A 284 12.06 12.42 -12.97
N ARG A 285 12.84 12.66 -11.90
CA ARG A 285 13.64 11.65 -11.20
C ARG A 285 12.73 10.75 -10.35
N ASP A 286 12.93 9.44 -10.43
CA ASP A 286 12.44 8.51 -9.41
C ASP A 286 13.21 8.76 -8.11
N LYS A 287 12.57 9.40 -7.13
CA LYS A 287 13.17 9.79 -5.86
C LYS A 287 13.51 8.60 -4.96
N SER A 288 12.93 7.42 -5.24
CA SER A 288 13.21 6.20 -4.48
C SER A 288 14.50 5.51 -4.91
N ARG A 289 14.98 5.80 -6.13
CA ARG A 289 16.25 5.28 -6.64
C ARG A 289 17.43 6.08 -6.11
N VAL A 290 18.54 5.37 -5.89
CA VAL A 290 19.81 5.97 -5.48
C VAL A 290 20.24 7.02 -6.50
N VAL A 291 20.57 8.21 -6.02
CA VAL A 291 21.00 9.29 -6.91
C VAL A 291 22.43 9.02 -7.33
N GLN A 292 22.62 8.87 -8.64
CA GLN A 292 23.93 8.61 -9.23
C GLN A 292 24.29 9.67 -10.25
N VAL A 293 25.58 10.03 -10.26
CA VAL A 293 26.19 11.00 -11.16
C VAL A 293 27.51 10.43 -11.66
N PHE A 294 27.67 10.33 -12.98
CA PHE A 294 28.95 9.98 -13.57
C PHE A 294 29.82 11.24 -13.65
N VAL A 295 30.83 11.33 -12.79
CA VAL A 295 31.77 12.45 -12.78
C VAL A 295 32.67 12.32 -14.00
N ARG A 296 32.62 13.29 -14.92
CA ARG A 296 33.44 13.33 -16.13
C ARG A 296 34.93 13.48 -15.82
N LEU A 297 35.79 13.18 -16.79
CA LEU A 297 37.24 13.39 -16.71
C LEU A 297 37.57 14.84 -16.30
N ASP A 298 38.60 15.01 -15.47
CA ASP A 298 39.08 16.31 -14.96
C ASP A 298 38.03 17.14 -14.20
N ARG A 299 37.01 16.47 -13.65
CA ARG A 299 36.01 17.08 -12.77
C ARG A 299 36.05 16.46 -11.38
N CYS A 300 35.73 17.28 -10.38
CA CYS A 300 35.52 16.85 -9.01
C CYS A 300 34.07 17.12 -8.61
N LEU A 301 33.42 16.11 -8.05
CA LEU A 301 32.14 16.21 -7.36
C LEU A 301 32.40 16.18 -5.87
N VAL A 302 31.84 17.11 -5.12
CA VAL A 302 31.93 17.10 -3.66
C VAL A 302 30.57 16.73 -3.08
N ILE A 303 30.60 15.69 -2.25
CA ILE A 303 29.45 15.19 -1.52
C ILE A 303 29.66 15.53 -0.06
N GLU A 304 28.65 16.11 0.58
CA GLU A 304 28.70 16.53 1.97
C GLU A 304 27.58 15.89 2.76
N ASN A 305 27.85 15.55 4.01
CA ASN A 305 26.83 15.18 4.96
C ASN A 305 26.45 16.44 5.77
N PRO A 306 25.24 17.00 5.58
CA PRO A 306 24.81 18.21 6.27
C PRO A 306 24.65 18.02 7.79
N LEU A 307 24.61 16.78 8.28
CA LEU A 307 24.46 16.48 9.71
C LEU A 307 25.82 16.36 10.41
N THR A 308 26.82 15.75 9.76
CA THR A 308 28.16 15.53 10.34
C THR A 308 29.19 16.54 9.85
N GLU A 309 28.86 17.35 8.85
CA GLU A 309 29.77 18.26 8.11
C GLU A 309 30.94 17.54 7.43
N GLU A 310 30.91 16.21 7.37
CA GLU A 310 31.91 15.42 6.66
C GLU A 310 31.75 15.59 5.15
N THR A 311 32.88 15.57 4.45
CA THR A 311 32.90 15.73 3.00
C THR A 311 33.74 14.64 2.37
N ARG A 312 33.32 14.20 1.19
CA ARG A 312 34.12 13.32 0.34
C ARG A 312 34.10 13.81 -1.09
N GLU A 313 35.26 13.71 -1.71
CA GLU A 313 35.50 14.14 -3.07
C GLU A 313 35.50 12.93 -4.00
N VAL A 314 34.81 13.05 -5.13
CA VAL A 314 34.85 12.06 -6.20
C VAL A 314 35.48 12.71 -7.42
N HIS A 315 36.68 12.25 -7.75
CA HIS A 315 37.45 12.69 -8.90
C HIS A 315 37.11 11.80 -10.10
N GLY A 316 36.72 12.40 -11.22
CA GLY A 316 36.36 11.65 -12.42
C GLY A 316 37.56 11.07 -13.18
N PRO A 317 37.36 10.07 -14.06
CA PRO A 317 36.08 9.53 -14.50
C PRO A 317 35.56 8.41 -13.58
N GLN A 318 34.52 8.70 -12.78
CA GLN A 318 34.00 7.76 -11.78
C GLN A 318 32.50 7.96 -11.55
N LEU A 319 31.76 6.85 -11.37
CA LEU A 319 30.36 6.90 -10.96
C LEU A 319 30.26 7.16 -9.44
N ALA A 320 29.64 8.28 -9.08
CA ALA A 320 29.32 8.61 -7.71
C ALA A 320 27.87 8.22 -7.38
N SER A 321 27.67 7.63 -6.21
CA SER A 321 26.36 7.32 -5.64
C SER A 321 26.19 8.09 -4.34
N LEU A 322 24.99 8.64 -4.12
CA LEU A 322 24.68 9.43 -2.94
C LEU A 322 24.04 8.55 -1.86
N MET A 323 24.57 8.60 -0.64
CA MET A 323 23.99 7.92 0.53
C MET A 323 22.75 8.68 1.05
N PRO A 324 21.91 8.06 1.90
CA PRO A 324 20.64 8.67 2.34
C PRO A 324 20.79 10.00 3.09
N ASP A 325 21.86 10.14 3.85
CA ASP A 325 22.23 11.30 4.66
C ASP A 325 23.05 12.33 3.88
N GLU A 326 23.68 11.95 2.77
CA GLU A 326 24.53 12.84 1.97
C GLU A 326 23.76 13.78 1.04
N GLN A 327 24.34 14.92 0.69
CA GLN A 327 23.85 15.85 -0.32
C GLN A 327 24.98 16.29 -1.26
N PHE A 328 24.62 16.80 -2.43
CA PHE A 328 25.61 17.41 -3.31
C PHE A 328 25.95 18.80 -2.81
N ARG A 329 27.24 19.12 -2.76
CA ARG A 329 27.68 20.50 -2.57
C ARG A 329 27.48 21.26 -3.88
N VAL A 330 26.55 22.22 -3.87
CA VAL A 330 26.35 23.15 -4.99
C VAL A 330 27.36 24.27 -4.87
N PHE A 331 28.24 24.43 -5.87
CA PHE A 331 29.26 25.47 -5.88
C PHE A 331 28.72 26.77 -6.46
N SER A 332 29.01 27.86 -5.76
CA SER A 332 28.80 29.22 -6.25
C SER A 332 30.05 29.66 -7.00
N LEU A 333 29.89 29.93 -8.30
CA LEU A 333 30.98 30.33 -9.18
C LEU A 333 30.78 31.77 -9.66
N PRO A 334 31.87 32.56 -9.72
CA PRO A 334 31.83 33.88 -10.32
C PRO A 334 31.55 33.73 -11.82
N GLY A 335 30.75 34.62 -12.38
CA GLY A 335 30.35 34.54 -13.80
C GLY A 335 29.80 35.85 -14.35
N GLY A 336 29.54 35.88 -15.66
CA GLY A 336 29.03 37.05 -16.39
C GLY A 336 30.10 38.05 -16.84
N THR A 337 29.65 39.08 -17.55
CA THR A 337 30.45 40.20 -18.07
C THR A 337 29.70 41.50 -17.74
N PRO A 338 30.11 42.31 -16.74
CA PRO A 338 31.22 42.08 -15.80
C PRO A 338 30.98 40.87 -14.88
N VAL A 339 32.07 40.36 -14.31
CA VAL A 339 32.04 39.17 -13.45
C VAL A 339 31.44 39.55 -12.11
N LEU A 340 30.34 38.89 -11.76
CA LEU A 340 29.67 39.01 -10.47
C LEU A 340 29.82 37.70 -9.68
N PRO A 341 30.00 37.79 -8.35
CA PRO A 341 30.04 36.60 -7.51
C PRO A 341 28.67 35.89 -7.52
N GLY A 342 28.69 34.56 -7.47
CA GLY A 342 27.50 33.69 -7.40
C GLY A 342 26.54 33.79 -8.57
N ARG A 343 27.02 34.26 -9.72
CA ARG A 343 26.21 34.37 -10.94
C ARG A 343 26.02 33.03 -11.65
N SER A 344 26.90 32.06 -11.39
CA SER A 344 26.81 30.72 -11.94
C SER A 344 26.83 29.70 -10.81
N GLN A 345 26.05 28.64 -10.94
CA GLN A 345 26.07 27.52 -10.01
C GLN A 345 26.52 26.27 -10.75
N SER A 346 27.24 25.39 -10.06
CA SER A 346 27.70 24.14 -10.65
C SER A 346 27.70 23.00 -9.63
N LEU A 347 27.39 21.80 -10.11
CA LEU A 347 27.48 20.56 -9.35
C LEU A 347 28.93 20.03 -9.26
N THR A 348 29.76 20.32 -10.26
CA THR A 348 31.14 19.81 -10.35
C THR A 348 32.15 20.93 -10.60
N LEU A 349 33.37 20.75 -10.11
CA LEU A 349 34.47 21.68 -10.29
C LEU A 349 35.48 21.15 -11.30
N PRO A 350 36.06 21.98 -12.18
CA PRO A 350 37.16 21.58 -13.05
C PRO A 350 38.48 21.50 -12.27
N LEU A 351 39.17 20.36 -12.36
CA LEU A 351 40.44 20.09 -11.66
C LEU A 351 41.67 20.50 -12.47
N LEU A 352 41.62 20.38 -13.80
CA LEU A 352 42.68 20.87 -14.69
C LEU A 352 42.30 22.23 -15.28
N GLY A 353 43.27 23.14 -15.31
CA GLY A 353 43.13 24.57 -15.63
C GLY A 353 42.71 24.92 -17.06
N ASP A 354 42.04 24.04 -17.79
CA ASP A 354 41.78 24.27 -19.21
C ASP A 354 40.54 25.14 -19.49
N MET A 355 39.57 25.30 -18.57
CA MET A 355 38.24 25.77 -19.03
C MET A 355 37.52 26.85 -18.22
N HIS A 356 37.92 27.22 -17.00
CA HIS A 356 37.22 28.33 -16.30
C HIS A 356 37.85 29.69 -16.61
N ARG A 357 37.48 30.23 -17.78
CA ARG A 357 37.82 31.59 -18.21
C ARG A 357 36.71 32.56 -17.82
N LEU A 358 37.05 33.55 -17.02
CA LEU A 358 36.14 34.62 -16.61
C LEU A 358 36.55 35.89 -17.33
N THR A 359 35.59 36.59 -17.93
CA THR A 359 35.84 37.84 -18.64
C THR A 359 35.22 38.96 -17.81
N ASP A 360 36.04 39.78 -17.15
CA ASP A 360 35.57 40.92 -16.36
C ASP A 360 35.77 42.23 -17.10
N LEU A 361 34.83 43.16 -16.88
CA LEU A 361 34.85 44.50 -17.42
C LEU A 361 35.07 45.47 -16.27
N ILE A 362 36.27 46.03 -16.17
CA ILE A 362 36.66 46.93 -15.08
C ILE A 362 36.80 48.35 -15.62
N THR A 363 36.05 49.27 -15.02
CA THR A 363 36.24 50.71 -15.26
C THR A 363 37.25 51.26 -14.26
N VAL A 364 38.36 51.78 -14.76
CA VAL A 364 39.41 52.44 -14.00
C VAL A 364 39.30 53.93 -14.27
N ARG A 365 39.48 54.75 -13.24
CA ARG A 365 39.59 56.20 -13.38
C ARG A 365 41.04 56.60 -13.16
N ASP A 366 41.60 57.34 -14.10
CA ASP A 366 42.92 57.95 -13.93
C ASP A 366 42.86 59.02 -12.82
N GLU A 367 43.80 58.97 -11.88
CA GLU A 367 43.88 59.94 -10.79
C GLU A 367 44.42 61.29 -11.27
N GLU A 368 45.21 61.34 -12.34
CA GLU A 368 45.83 62.57 -12.84
C GLU A 368 44.86 63.34 -13.76
N ASP A 369 44.29 62.67 -14.76
CA ASP A 369 43.45 63.33 -15.79
C ASP A 369 41.94 63.14 -15.58
N GLY A 370 41.53 62.33 -14.60
CA GLY A 370 40.12 62.07 -14.30
C GLY A 370 39.38 61.26 -15.37
N HIS A 371 40.05 60.86 -16.46
CA HIS A 371 39.50 60.03 -17.53
C HIS A 371 39.13 58.64 -17.01
N THR A 372 37.96 58.15 -17.42
CA THR A 372 37.51 56.78 -17.12
C THR A 372 37.77 55.88 -18.31
N MET A 373 38.56 54.82 -18.11
CA MET A 373 38.83 53.80 -19.12
C MET A 373 38.19 52.48 -18.70
N THR A 374 37.52 51.81 -19.62
CA THR A 374 36.97 50.47 -19.40
C THR A 374 37.90 49.44 -20.04
N VAL A 375 38.37 48.48 -19.22
CA VAL A 375 39.33 47.45 -19.62
C VAL A 375 38.69 46.07 -19.51
N ASN A 376 38.88 45.27 -20.56
CA ASN A 376 38.48 43.87 -20.57
C ASN A 376 39.62 42.98 -20.02
N ILE A 377 39.32 42.17 -19.01
CA ILE A 377 40.31 41.31 -18.34
C ILE A 377 39.81 39.87 -18.37
N THR A 378 40.64 38.98 -18.91
CA THR A 378 40.37 37.54 -18.85
C THR A 378 41.15 36.89 -17.71
N TRP A 379 40.42 36.31 -16.77
CA TRP A 379 40.96 35.52 -15.66
C TRP A 379 40.89 34.04 -16.01
N LYS A 380 41.99 33.31 -15.87
CA LYS A 380 42.02 31.85 -15.90
C LYS A 380 42.10 31.34 -14.47
N LEU A 381 41.04 30.67 -14.01
CA LEU A 381 40.97 30.11 -12.67
C LEU A 381 41.36 28.63 -12.67
N VAL A 382 42.31 28.28 -11.79
CA VAL A 382 42.72 26.90 -11.52
C VAL A 382 42.29 26.55 -10.10
N TYR A 383 41.44 25.53 -9.99
CA TYR A 383 40.93 25.06 -8.71
C TYR A 383 41.95 24.17 -8.01
N PRO A 384 41.96 24.13 -6.66
CA PRO A 384 42.79 23.19 -5.93
C PRO A 384 42.44 21.75 -6.29
N THR A 385 43.47 20.93 -6.44
CA THR A 385 43.34 19.48 -6.71
C THR A 385 43.31 18.64 -5.43
N SER A 386 43.49 19.27 -4.27
CA SER A 386 43.52 18.61 -2.95
C SER A 386 43.20 19.63 -1.85
N GLY A 387 42.40 19.23 -0.87
CA GLY A 387 42.03 20.08 0.26
C GLY A 387 40.54 20.44 0.25
N PRO A 388 39.97 20.83 1.40
CA PRO A 388 38.54 21.06 1.53
C PRO A 388 38.09 22.24 0.66
N ILE A 389 37.36 21.96 -0.42
CA ILE A 389 36.89 23.00 -1.33
C ILE A 389 35.63 23.68 -0.76
N ALA A 390 35.78 24.92 -0.28
CA ALA A 390 34.68 25.71 0.26
C ALA A 390 33.61 26.03 -0.79
N LYS A 391 32.33 26.04 -0.38
CA LYS A 391 31.16 26.27 -1.24
C LYS A 391 31.24 27.58 -2.06
N ASN A 392 31.69 28.66 -1.41
CA ASN A 392 31.86 29.99 -2.00
C ASN A 392 33.35 30.34 -2.21
N GLY A 393 34.25 29.37 -2.07
CA GLY A 393 35.69 29.62 -2.09
C GLY A 393 36.16 30.29 -3.38
N ALA A 394 35.56 29.93 -4.52
CA ALA A 394 35.86 30.56 -5.80
C ALA A 394 35.43 32.03 -5.87
N ASP A 395 34.25 32.38 -5.34
CA ASP A 395 33.76 33.76 -5.27
C ASP A 395 34.61 34.61 -4.33
N GLU A 396 34.93 34.09 -3.15
CA GLU A 396 35.77 34.78 -2.17
C GLU A 396 37.18 35.00 -2.70
N ALA A 397 37.77 33.97 -3.31
CA ALA A 397 39.09 34.06 -3.92
C ALA A 397 39.10 35.05 -5.09
N TYR A 398 38.04 35.07 -5.91
CA TYR A 398 37.87 36.06 -6.98
C TYR A 398 37.77 37.50 -6.44
N LEU A 399 36.97 37.75 -5.39
CA LEU A 399 36.85 39.07 -4.80
C LEU A 399 38.16 39.57 -4.19
N GLN A 400 38.91 38.69 -3.51
CA GLN A 400 40.23 39.00 -2.98
C GLN A 400 41.24 39.28 -4.11
N LEU A 401 41.24 38.48 -5.17
CA LEU A 401 42.04 38.71 -6.36
C LEU A 401 41.74 40.07 -6.99
N ARG A 402 40.46 40.39 -7.20
CA ARG A 402 40.02 41.65 -7.81
C ARG A 402 40.46 42.86 -6.99
N ARG A 403 40.32 42.81 -5.66
CA ARG A 403 40.83 43.88 -4.77
C ARG A 403 42.34 44.04 -4.86
N ARG A 404 43.07 42.92 -4.83
CA ARG A 404 44.53 42.92 -4.90
C ARG A 404 45.02 43.47 -6.24
N PHE A 405 44.41 43.03 -7.35
CA PHE A 405 44.73 43.52 -8.68
C PHE A 405 44.49 45.03 -8.82
N LEU A 406 43.35 45.54 -8.32
CA LEU A 406 43.06 46.98 -8.33
C LEU A 406 44.02 47.79 -7.45
N SER A 407 44.50 47.23 -6.34
CA SER A 407 45.46 47.91 -5.46
C SER A 407 46.90 47.96 -6.00
N GLU A 408 47.27 47.05 -6.91
CA GLU A 408 48.64 46.93 -7.43
C GLU A 408 48.91 47.84 -8.65
N ALA A 409 47.95 48.67 -9.05
CA ALA A 409 47.94 49.58 -10.22
C ALA A 409 48.10 48.86 -11.60
N PRO A 410 47.20 49.08 -12.58
CA PRO A 410 47.22 48.39 -13.86
C PRO A 410 48.15 49.08 -14.86
N CYS A 411 49.43 49.26 -14.54
CA CYS A 411 50.40 49.78 -15.51
C CYS A 411 51.21 48.63 -16.13
N GLY A 412 50.74 48.19 -17.31
CA GLY A 412 51.43 47.25 -18.20
C GLY A 412 50.71 45.93 -18.39
N LEU A 413 50.82 45.35 -19.59
CA LEU A 413 50.34 44.01 -19.93
C LEU A 413 51.09 42.95 -19.11
N ILE A 414 50.65 42.71 -17.88
CA ILE A 414 51.28 41.73 -17.01
C ILE A 414 50.48 40.42 -17.09
N ARG A 415 51.07 39.40 -17.73
CA ARG A 415 50.74 38.01 -17.42
C ARG A 415 51.25 37.70 -16.02
N LYS A 416 50.42 37.91 -15.00
CA LYS A 416 50.77 37.64 -13.61
C LYS A 416 50.04 36.41 -13.11
N LEU A 417 50.72 35.64 -12.27
CA LEU A 417 50.13 34.55 -11.52
C LEU A 417 49.85 35.05 -10.10
N TYR A 418 48.61 34.89 -9.65
CA TYR A 418 48.19 35.20 -8.29
C TYR A 418 47.79 33.92 -7.59
N GLU A 419 48.23 33.79 -6.34
CA GLU A 419 47.79 32.74 -5.44
C GLU A 419 46.95 33.39 -4.34
N ILE A 420 45.71 32.92 -4.17
CA ILE A 420 44.74 33.40 -3.19
C ILE A 420 44.16 32.19 -2.48
N GLY A 421 44.58 31.96 -1.23
CA GLY A 421 44.27 30.73 -0.51
C GLY A 421 44.78 29.50 -1.28
N GLU A 422 43.90 28.56 -1.57
CA GLU A 422 44.21 27.34 -2.33
C GLU A 422 44.00 27.50 -3.85
N PHE A 423 43.54 28.66 -4.32
CA PHE A 423 43.24 28.93 -5.72
C PHE A 423 44.41 29.62 -6.42
N ARG A 424 44.70 29.18 -7.65
CA ARG A 424 45.68 29.84 -8.53
C ARG A 424 44.96 30.53 -9.68
N PHE A 425 45.34 31.78 -9.92
CA PHE A 425 44.78 32.61 -11.00
C PHE A 425 45.88 33.03 -11.94
N GLN A 426 45.69 32.78 -13.24
CA GLN A 426 46.50 33.38 -14.28
C GLN A 426 45.71 34.52 -14.92
N VAL A 427 46.26 35.73 -14.88
CA VAL A 427 45.62 36.93 -15.45
C VAL A 427 46.16 37.14 -16.86
N VAL A 428 45.25 37.31 -17.81
CA VAL A 428 45.57 37.78 -19.15
C VAL A 428 44.74 39.03 -19.41
N VAL A 429 45.40 40.19 -19.36
CA VAL A 429 44.79 41.46 -19.76
C VAL A 429 44.75 41.50 -21.29
N THR A 430 43.55 41.62 -21.85
CA THR A 430 43.31 41.77 -23.29
C THR A 430 42.66 43.12 -23.52
N SER A 431 43.46 44.12 -23.89
CA SER A 431 42.96 45.48 -24.07
C SER A 431 42.12 45.60 -25.34
N ASP A 432 40.81 45.70 -25.19
CA ASP A 432 39.96 46.46 -26.10
C ASP A 432 39.54 47.72 -25.36
N VAL A 433 40.27 48.81 -25.62
CA VAL A 433 39.99 50.12 -25.02
C VAL A 433 38.81 50.73 -25.76
N THR A 434 37.65 50.79 -25.13
CA THR A 434 36.59 51.73 -25.55
C THR A 434 36.71 52.98 -24.70
N GLU A 435 37.32 54.02 -25.26
CA GLU A 435 37.27 55.38 -24.71
C GLU A 435 35.84 55.89 -24.81
N SER A 436 35.14 56.03 -23.68
CA SER A 436 34.00 56.94 -23.63
C SER A 436 34.54 58.32 -23.29
N ALA A 437 34.77 59.14 -24.31
CA ALA A 437 35.01 60.56 -24.11
C ALA A 437 33.78 61.14 -23.40
N SER A 438 33.97 61.68 -22.19
CA SER A 438 32.96 62.52 -21.55
C SER A 438 32.83 63.79 -22.38
N GLU A 439 31.77 63.92 -23.16
CA GLU A 439 31.34 65.22 -23.65
C GLU A 439 30.84 66.03 -22.45
N TYR A 440 31.63 67.06 -22.12
CA TYR A 440 31.35 68.29 -21.36
C TYR A 440 30.18 68.34 -20.37
#